data_AF-A0A355IER4-F1
#
_entry.id   AF-A0A355IER4-F1
#
_cell.length_a   1.000
_cell.length_b   1.000
_cell.length_c   1.000
_cell.angle_alpha   90.00
_cell.angle_beta   90.00
_cell.angle_gamma   90.00
#
_symmetry.space_group_name_H-M   'P 1'
#
loop_
_entity.id
_entity.type
_entity.pdbx_description
1 polymer ?
#
loop_
_entity_poly.entity_id
_entity_poly.type
_entity_poly.pdbx_seq_one_letter_code
_entity_poly.pdbx_strand_id
1 'polypeptide(L)'
;MDAAGCGRMNFIIRKAMPEDIPGIAHAAAEAWHQTYAVSLPEKVRLDLLDLFYSPGWLKRAIAREDALFETAVTAGGQIAGFAQWVYAIPPPAAVAPDPAPAPAPATAA
;
A
#
# COMPACT_ATOMS: atom_id res chain seq x y z
N MET A 1 -11.85 -3.08 44.24
CA MET A 1 -12.07 -1.98 43.27
C MET A 1 -10.75 -1.78 42.55
N ASP A 2 -10.56 -2.57 41.50
CA ASP A 2 -9.38 -2.45 40.65
C ASP A 2 -9.56 -1.23 39.76
N ALA A 3 -8.65 -0.27 39.91
CA ALA A 3 -8.52 0.83 38.99
C ALA A 3 -8.21 0.25 37.62
N ALA A 4 -9.11 0.51 36.66
CA ALA A 4 -9.07 0.03 35.29
C ALA A 4 -7.66 0.08 34.71
N GLY A 5 -7.06 -1.10 34.58
CA GLY A 5 -5.88 -1.26 33.74
C GLY A 5 -6.28 -0.89 32.33
N CYS A 6 -5.75 0.21 31.79
CA CYS A 6 -5.50 0.32 30.37
C CYS A 6 -4.51 -0.82 30.02
N GLY A 7 -5.04 -2.04 29.91
CA GLY A 7 -4.28 -3.19 29.45
C GLY A 7 -3.73 -2.82 28.09
N ARG A 8 -2.40 -2.90 27.93
CA ARG A 8 -1.78 -2.85 26.60
C ARG A 8 -2.53 -3.87 25.74
N MET A 9 -3.35 -3.41 24.80
CA MET A 9 -3.93 -4.29 23.81
C MET A 9 -2.75 -4.87 23.04
N ASN A 10 -2.58 -6.19 23.14
CA ASN A 10 -1.52 -6.88 22.44
C ASN A 10 -1.91 -6.98 20.97
N PHE A 11 -1.00 -6.51 20.10
CA PHE A 11 -1.13 -6.63 18.66
C PHE A 11 0.06 -7.42 18.11
N ILE A 12 -0.19 -8.18 17.04
CA ILE A 12 0.84 -8.80 16.22
C ILE A 12 0.83 -8.08 14.88
N ILE A 13 1.97 -7.53 14.48
CA ILE A 13 2.18 -7.01 13.13
C ILE A 13 2.71 -8.15 12.28
N ARG A 14 2.07 -8.41 11.14
CA ARG A 14 2.51 -9.44 10.19
C ARG A 14 2.15 -9.05 8.76
N LYS A 15 2.72 -9.78 7.78
CA LYS A 15 2.28 -9.67 6.39
C LYS A 15 0.78 -9.97 6.29
N ALA A 16 0.08 -9.15 5.49
CA ALA A 16 -1.32 -9.34 5.19
C ALA A 16 -1.54 -10.65 4.43
N MET A 17 -2.61 -11.35 4.76
CA MET A 17 -3.03 -12.59 4.11
C MET A 17 -4.40 -12.40 3.44
N PRO A 18 -4.76 -13.19 2.41
CA PRO A 18 -6.04 -13.05 1.72
C PRO A 18 -7.26 -13.10 2.65
N GLU A 19 -7.20 -13.85 3.74
CA GLU A 19 -8.24 -13.92 4.78
C GLU A 19 -8.42 -12.62 5.56
N ASP A 20 -7.43 -11.71 5.57
CA ASP A 20 -7.52 -10.42 6.26
C ASP A 20 -8.33 -9.39 5.46
N ILE A 21 -8.60 -9.63 4.17
CA ILE A 21 -9.24 -8.69 3.26
C ILE A 21 -10.51 -8.05 3.84
N PRO A 22 -11.47 -8.81 4.43
CA PRO A 22 -12.66 -8.21 5.02
C PRO A 22 -12.33 -7.26 6.18
N GLY A 23 -11.35 -7.61 7.02
CA GLY A 23 -10.91 -6.78 8.14
C GLY A 23 -10.18 -5.51 7.69
N ILE A 24 -9.34 -5.61 6.66
CA ILE A 24 -8.65 -4.46 6.06
C ILE A 24 -9.67 -3.50 5.44
N ALA A 25 -10.62 -4.02 4.67
CA ALA A 25 -11.66 -3.21 4.03
C ALA A 25 -12.52 -2.47 5.08
N HIS A 26 -12.86 -3.15 6.18
CA HIS A 26 -13.59 -2.56 7.29
C HIS A 26 -12.78 -1.44 7.97
N ALA A 27 -11.53 -1.72 8.36
CA ALA A 27 -10.66 -0.72 8.99
C ALA A 27 -10.44 0.50 8.09
N ALA A 28 -10.29 0.29 6.77
CA ALA A 28 -10.19 1.38 5.80
C ALA A 28 -11.48 2.21 5.76
N ALA A 29 -12.65 1.58 5.68
CA ALA A 29 -13.93 2.27 5.66
C ALA A 29 -14.12 3.14 6.91
N GLU A 30 -13.88 2.60 8.11
CA GLU A 30 -13.98 3.35 9.36
C GLU A 30 -13.01 4.56 9.35
N ALA A 31 -11.75 4.33 8.99
CA ALA A 31 -10.74 5.38 8.95
C ALA A 31 -11.09 6.49 7.95
N TRP A 32 -11.56 6.14 6.75
CA TRP A 32 -11.97 7.10 5.73
C TRP A 32 -13.21 7.88 6.13
N HIS A 33 -14.20 7.22 6.75
CA HIS A 33 -15.40 7.88 7.21
C HIS A 33 -15.12 8.89 8.32
N GLN A 34 -14.13 8.64 9.17
CA GLN A 34 -13.69 9.57 10.20
C GLN A 34 -12.81 10.69 9.62
N THR A 35 -11.77 10.33 8.86
CA THR A 35 -10.75 11.28 8.38
C THR A 35 -11.31 12.31 7.41
N TYR A 36 -12.22 11.88 6.52
CA TYR A 36 -12.77 12.71 5.45
C TYR A 36 -14.24 13.08 5.65
N ALA A 37 -14.79 12.91 6.86
CA ALA A 37 -16.21 13.14 7.15
C ALA A 37 -16.73 14.52 6.71
N VAL A 38 -15.89 15.53 6.89
CA VAL A 38 -16.23 16.95 6.65
C VAL A 38 -15.72 17.48 5.31
N SER A 39 -14.79 16.77 4.66
CA SER A 39 -14.10 17.24 3.45
C SER A 39 -14.58 16.54 2.18
N LEU A 40 -15.11 15.31 2.28
CA LEU A 40 -15.60 14.56 1.14
C LEU A 40 -17.06 14.11 1.34
N PRO A 41 -17.94 14.34 0.35
CA PRO A 41 -19.29 13.80 0.36
C PRO A 41 -19.28 12.28 0.57
N GLU A 42 -20.28 11.76 1.26
CA GLU A 42 -20.38 10.32 1.58
C GLU A 42 -20.29 9.44 0.33
N LYS A 43 -21.04 9.78 -0.73
CA LYS A 43 -20.98 9.03 -1.99
C LYS A 43 -19.55 8.94 -2.54
N VAL A 44 -18.79 10.04 -2.51
CA VAL A 44 -17.42 10.07 -3.02
C VAL A 44 -16.50 9.18 -2.17
N ARG A 45 -16.68 9.17 -0.84
CA ARG A 45 -15.93 8.27 0.05
C ARG A 45 -16.24 6.80 -0.27
N LEU A 46 -17.51 6.45 -0.47
CA LEU A 46 -17.91 5.09 -0.82
C LEU A 46 -17.37 4.66 -2.19
N ASP A 47 -17.44 5.53 -3.20
CA ASP A 47 -16.89 5.25 -4.54
C ASP A 47 -15.36 5.02 -4.48
N LEU A 48 -14.63 5.81 -3.67
CA LEU A 48 -13.18 5.63 -3.46
C LEU A 48 -12.84 4.36 -2.68
N LEU A 49 -13.65 4.02 -1.67
CA LEU A 49 -13.50 2.78 -0.92
C LEU A 49 -13.70 1.55 -1.81
N ASP A 50 -14.69 1.56 -2.71
CA ASP A 50 -14.89 0.49 -3.68
C ASP A 50 -13.70 0.39 -4.66
N LEU A 51 -13.19 1.52 -5.12
CA LEU A 51 -12.07 1.54 -6.06
C LEU A 51 -10.76 1.01 -5.46
N PHE A 52 -10.40 1.45 -4.25
CA PHE A 52 -9.10 1.17 -3.64
C PHE A 52 -9.11 0.04 -2.60
N TYR A 53 -10.27 -0.34 -2.09
CA TYR A 53 -10.40 -1.36 -1.04
C TYR A 53 -11.40 -2.47 -1.39
N SER A 54 -11.80 -2.59 -2.66
CA SER A 54 -12.56 -3.77 -3.10
C SER A 54 -11.77 -5.07 -2.87
N PRO A 55 -12.46 -6.21 -2.66
CA PRO A 55 -11.80 -7.49 -2.45
C PRO A 55 -10.82 -7.86 -3.58
N GLY A 56 -11.17 -7.55 -4.83
CA GLY A 56 -10.32 -7.80 -5.99
C GLY A 56 -9.04 -6.95 -6.00
N TRP A 57 -9.14 -5.68 -5.63
CA TRP A 57 -7.97 -4.81 -5.51
C TRP A 57 -7.06 -5.24 -4.37
N LEU A 58 -7.62 -5.48 -3.18
CA LEU A 58 -6.86 -5.91 -2.01
C LEU A 58 -6.15 -7.25 -2.24
N LYS A 59 -6.82 -8.21 -2.88
CA LYS A 59 -6.18 -9.47 -3.27
C LYS A 59 -4.95 -9.26 -4.14
N ARG A 60 -5.02 -8.36 -5.13
CA ARG A 60 -3.85 -8.01 -5.96
C ARG A 60 -2.78 -7.33 -5.13
N ALA A 61 -3.14 -6.34 -4.31
CA ALA A 61 -2.21 -5.59 -3.49
C ALA A 61 -1.41 -6.47 -2.51
N ILE A 62 -2.06 -7.46 -1.89
CA ILE A 62 -1.43 -8.43 -0.99
C ILE A 62 -0.46 -9.35 -1.74
N ALA A 63 -0.78 -9.71 -2.98
CA ALA A 63 0.01 -10.61 -3.81
C ALA A 63 1.18 -9.93 -4.55
N ARG A 64 1.31 -8.61 -4.46
CA ARG A 64 2.39 -7.87 -5.12
C ARG A 64 3.76 -8.28 -4.57
N GLU A 65 4.70 -8.54 -5.47
CA GLU A 65 6.10 -8.82 -5.13
C GLU A 65 6.93 -7.54 -4.98
N ASP A 66 6.50 -6.45 -5.61
CA ASP A 66 7.12 -5.13 -5.57
C ASP A 66 6.56 -4.24 -4.44
N ALA A 67 5.86 -4.83 -3.48
CA ALA A 67 5.25 -4.13 -2.36
C ALA A 67 5.28 -4.98 -1.08
N LEU A 68 5.14 -4.30 0.07
CA LEU A 68 4.89 -4.94 1.36
C LEU A 68 3.55 -4.44 1.89
N PHE A 69 2.67 -5.36 2.24
CA PHE A 69 1.39 -5.09 2.87
C PHE A 69 1.35 -5.78 4.22
N GLU A 70 1.19 -5.01 5.29
CA GLU A 70 1.18 -5.49 6.67
C GLU A 70 -0.13 -5.17 7.36
N THR A 71 -0.53 -6.03 8.30
CA THR A 71 -1.71 -5.87 9.14
C THR A 71 -1.33 -5.90 10.61
N ALA A 72 -2.02 -5.08 11.40
CA ALA A 72 -2.00 -5.16 12.86
C ALA A 72 -3.20 -5.97 13.32
N VAL A 73 -2.94 -7.10 13.97
CA VAL A 73 -3.98 -8.05 14.40
C VAL A 73 -4.04 -8.10 15.91
N THR A 74 -5.22 -7.87 16.47
CA THR A 74 -5.48 -8.04 17.91
C THR A 74 -5.31 -9.50 18.33
N ALA A 75 -5.14 -9.75 19.63
CA ALA A 75 -5.17 -11.12 20.18
C ALA A 75 -6.47 -11.90 19.84
N GLY A 76 -7.59 -11.20 19.57
CA GLY A 76 -8.86 -11.80 19.14
C GLY A 76 -8.99 -12.05 17.62
N GLY A 77 -7.93 -11.82 16.85
CA GLY A 77 -7.94 -12.03 15.39
C GLY A 77 -8.54 -10.88 14.57
N GLN A 78 -8.95 -9.78 15.21
CA GLN A 78 -9.49 -8.62 14.51
C GLN A 78 -8.36 -7.77 13.93
N ILE A 79 -8.53 -7.29 12.69
CA ILE A 79 -7.63 -6.32 12.06
C ILE A 79 -7.90 -4.94 12.65
N ALA A 80 -6.91 -4.37 13.32
CA ALA A 80 -7.00 -3.03 13.93
C ALA A 80 -6.41 -1.93 13.03
N GLY A 81 -5.65 -2.31 12.00
CA GLY A 81 -5.02 -1.37 11.08
C GLY A 81 -4.12 -2.11 10.09
N PHE A 82 -3.60 -1.35 9.13
CA PHE A 82 -2.74 -1.90 8.09
C PHE A 82 -1.79 -0.82 7.54
N ALA A 83 -0.73 -1.26 6.88
CA ALA A 83 0.21 -0.40 6.18
C ALA A 83 0.57 -1.02 4.82
N GLN A 84 0.77 -0.16 3.82
CA GLN A 84 1.21 -0.57 2.48
C GLN A 84 2.41 0.24 2.04
N TRP A 85 3.44 -0.45 1.58
CA TRP A 85 4.67 0.10 1.04
C TRP A 85 4.82 -0.37 -0.41
N VAL A 86 5.01 0.53 -1.35
CA VAL A 86 5.32 0.20 -2.74
C VAL A 86 6.77 0.57 -2.99
N TYR A 87 7.60 -0.42 -3.36
CA TYR A 87 9.02 -0.17 -3.60
C TYR A 87 9.19 0.48 -4.97
N ALA A 88 9.96 1.57 -5.02
CA ALA A 88 10.30 2.19 -6.29
C ALA A 88 11.16 1.22 -7.11
N ILE A 89 10.81 1.02 -8.39
CA ILE A 89 11.71 0.38 -9.34
C ILE A 89 12.86 1.38 -9.56
N PRO A 90 14.13 1.02 -9.27
CA PRO A 90 15.24 1.91 -9.56
C PRO A 90 15.22 2.26 -11.05
N PRO A 91 15.47 3.53 -11.43
CA PRO A 91 15.50 3.89 -12.83
C PRO A 91 16.52 3.00 -13.56
N PRO A 92 16.23 2.61 -14.82
CA PRO A 92 17.18 1.81 -15.58
C PRO A 92 18.54 2.52 -15.61
N ALA A 93 19.62 1.76 -15.43
CA ALA A 93 20.96 2.30 -15.53
C ALA A 93 21.10 3.05 -16.85
N ALA A 94 21.66 4.26 -16.82
CA ALA A 94 21.86 5.06 -18.03
C ALA A 94 22.64 4.22 -19.05
N VAL A 95 22.03 3.93 -20.19
CA VAL A 95 22.74 3.33 -21.32
C VAL A 95 23.78 4.35 -21.74
N ALA A 96 25.06 3.96 -21.66
CA ALA A 96 26.14 4.82 -22.13
C ALA A 96 25.84 5.21 -23.59
N PRO A 97 26.02 6.49 -23.98
CA PRO A 97 25.81 6.88 -25.37
C PRO A 97 26.71 6.03 -26.27
N ASP A 98 26.17 5.59 -27.40
CA ASP A 98 26.94 4.88 -28.42
C ASP A 98 28.21 5.67 -28.76
N PRO A 99 29.37 5.01 -28.94
CA PRO A 99 30.59 5.70 -29.33
C PRO A 99 30.33 6.45 -30.64
N ALA A 100 30.66 7.74 -30.65
CA ALA A 100 30.48 8.59 -31.82
C ALA A 100 31.15 7.96 -33.05
N PRO A 101 30.52 8.01 -34.23
CA PRO A 101 31.12 7.47 -35.45
C PRO A 101 32.45 8.19 -35.73
N ALA A 102 33.45 7.41 -36.11
CA ALA A 102 34.78 7.93 -36.43
C ALA A 102 34.69 8.98 -37.56
N PRO A 103 35.47 10.08 -37.50
CA PRO A 103 35.45 11.10 -38.54
C PRO A 103 35.86 10.51 -39.89
N ALA A 104 35.15 10.90 -40.94
CA ALA A 104 35.45 10.47 -42.31
C ALA A 104 36.86 10.94 -42.73
N PRO A 105 37.61 10.13 -43.51
CA PRO A 105 38.94 10.51 -43.95
C PRO A 105 38.86 11.76 -44.84
N ALA A 106 39.72 12.74 -44.56
CA ALA A 106 39.82 13.94 -45.37
C ALA A 106 40.37 13.58 -46.76
N THR A 107 39.62 13.90 -47.80
CA THR A 107 40.09 13.78 -49.18
C THR A 107 41.13 14.86 -49.44
N ALA A 108 42.39 14.47 -49.63
CA ALA A 108 43.43 15.37 -50.10
C ALA A 108 43.19 15.71 -51.59
N ALA A 109 43.26 17.00 -51.92
CA ALA A 109 43.17 17.54 -53.28
C ALA A 109 44.51 17.44 -54.01
#